data_AF-A0A4R3J6Q4-F1
#
_entry.id   AF-A0A4R3J6Q4-F1
#
_cell.length_a   1.000
_cell.length_b   1.000
_cell.length_c   1.000
_cell.angle_alpha   90.00
_cell.angle_beta   90.00
_cell.angle_gamma   90.00
#
_symmetry.space_group_name_H-M   'P 1'
#
loop_
_entity.id
_entity.type
_entity.pdbx_description
1 polymer ?
#
loop_
_entity_poly.entity_id
_entity_poly.type
_entity_poly.pdbx_seq_one_letter_code
_entity_poly.pdbx_strand_id
1 'polypeptide(L)'
;MADEQASRAYINQMWAEAMEIYRSGNFRLRFSLAMNAYLKAHQKDFMPEDTKAGQILDYLERYSGSIVCSKQLYKEALGHDYDEPKQWELREINDIMNNAITGWRAFSNPRYFPEPYRRQKGWERIRNDNEPDNSMDGFQEIPTEEMEQLGFLIRNSQFDLYYLYSNTIVIF
;
A
#
# COMPACT_ATOMS: atom_id res chain seq x y z
N MET A 1 27.24 45.91 9.98
CA MET A 1 28.03 44.72 10.34
C MET A 1 27.61 44.31 11.72
N ALA A 2 27.17 43.07 11.92
CA ALA A 2 26.84 42.57 13.26
C ALA A 2 28.08 42.72 14.14
N ASP A 3 27.89 43.22 15.36
CA ASP A 3 28.97 43.61 16.27
C ASP A 3 29.74 42.36 16.74
N GLU A 4 30.88 42.09 16.10
CA GLU A 4 31.73 40.93 16.35
C GLU A 4 32.09 40.82 17.84
N GLN A 5 32.29 41.96 18.50
CA GLN A 5 32.62 42.04 19.91
C GLN A 5 31.46 41.47 20.76
N ALA A 6 30.23 41.85 20.43
CA ALA A 6 29.03 41.35 21.10
C ALA A 6 28.81 39.85 20.85
N SER A 7 29.06 39.37 19.63
CA SER A 7 28.97 37.94 19.31
C SER A 7 30.01 37.10 20.08
N ARG A 8 31.26 37.60 20.20
CA ARG A 8 32.31 36.93 20.98
C ARG A 8 31.97 36.89 22.47
N ALA A 9 31.48 37.99 23.03
CA ALA A 9 31.05 38.05 24.43
C ALA A 9 29.90 37.07 24.71
N TYR A 10 28.92 37.00 23.81
CA TYR A 10 27.80 36.07 23.91
C TYR A 10 28.24 34.60 23.91
N ILE A 11 29.13 34.21 22.99
CA ILE A 11 29.66 32.83 22.92
C ILE A 11 30.46 32.49 24.19
N ASN A 12 31.26 33.43 24.69
CA ASN A 12 32.04 33.21 25.92
C ASN A 12 31.13 33.01 27.15
N GLN A 13 30.04 33.79 27.25
CA GLN A 13 29.06 33.62 28.32
C GLN A 13 28.35 32.26 28.23
N MET A 14 27.87 31.89 27.04
CA MET A 14 27.28 30.57 26.78
C MET A 14 28.24 29.43 27.16
N TRP A 15 29.52 29.57 26.83
CA TRP A 15 30.54 28.59 27.17
C TRP A 15 30.77 28.50 28.67
N ALA A 16 30.82 29.64 29.37
CA ALA A 16 30.96 29.67 30.82
C ALA A 16 29.79 28.97 31.51
N GLU A 17 28.56 29.22 31.07
CA GLU A 17 27.35 28.55 31.60
C GLU A 17 27.35 27.05 31.35
N ALA A 18 27.71 26.62 30.13
CA ALA A 18 27.84 25.21 29.80
C ALA A 18 28.90 24.49 30.66
N MET A 19 30.03 25.15 30.90
CA MET A 19 31.11 24.63 31.75
C MET A 19 30.70 24.51 33.22
N GLU A 20 29.88 25.43 33.72
CA GLU A 20 29.37 25.37 35.09
C GLU A 20 28.40 24.19 35.29
N ILE A 21 27.49 23.97 34.33
CA ILE A 21 26.61 22.79 34.30
C ILE A 21 27.44 21.51 34.24
N TYR A 22 28.47 21.46 33.40
CA TYR A 22 29.36 20.30 33.28
C TYR A 22 30.11 20.01 34.59
N ARG A 23 30.67 21.03 35.24
CA ARG A 23 31.37 20.89 36.52
C ARG A 23 30.45 20.46 37.67
N SER A 24 29.17 20.83 37.62
CA SER A 24 28.19 20.47 38.65
C SER A 24 27.93 18.97 38.74
N GLY A 25 28.19 18.21 37.67
CA GLY A 25 27.89 16.77 37.60
C GLY A 25 26.40 16.42 37.67
N ASN A 26 25.52 17.41 37.83
CA ASN A 26 24.07 17.23 38.00
C ASN A 26 23.35 17.23 36.64
N PHE A 27 23.82 16.41 35.72
CA PHE A 27 23.22 16.24 34.40
C PHE A 27 23.19 14.75 34.04
N ARG A 28 22.21 14.37 33.23
CA ARG A 28 22.10 13.00 32.71
C ARG A 28 22.41 13.02 31.23
N LEU A 29 23.39 12.23 30.82
CA LEU A 29 23.70 11.97 29.40
C LEU A 29 22.68 11.05 28.70
N ARG A 30 21.59 10.70 29.40
CA ARG A 30 20.50 9.88 28.88
C ARG A 30 19.22 10.67 28.98
N PHE A 31 18.41 10.59 27.94
CA PHE A 31 17.06 11.15 27.96
C PHE A 31 16.22 10.52 29.07
N SER A 32 15.26 11.27 29.58
CA SER A 32 14.24 10.74 30.48
C SER A 32 13.43 9.65 29.77
N LEU A 33 12.74 8.80 30.54
CA LEU A 33 11.93 7.73 29.97
C LEU A 33 10.83 8.28 29.04
N ALA A 34 10.19 9.37 29.44
CA ALA A 34 9.17 10.07 28.64
C ALA A 34 9.75 10.66 27.34
N MET A 35 10.94 11.25 27.41
CA MET A 35 11.62 11.82 26.24
C MET A 35 12.05 10.73 25.24
N ASN A 36 12.52 9.57 25.74
CA ASN A 36 12.82 8.43 24.87
C ASN A 36 11.57 7.89 24.15
N ALA A 37 10.42 7.84 24.84
CA ALA A 37 9.16 7.41 24.22
C ALA A 37 8.73 8.38 23.11
N TYR A 38 8.81 9.68 23.38
CA TYR A 38 8.53 10.73 22.40
C TYR A 38 9.44 10.62 21.17
N LEU A 39 10.75 10.50 21.38
CA LEU A 39 11.73 10.35 20.30
C LEU A 39 11.48 9.11 19.45
N LYS A 40 11.17 7.96 20.07
CA LYS A 40 10.84 6.73 19.31
C LYS A 40 9.59 6.88 18.45
N ALA A 41 8.58 7.57 18.96
CA ALA A 41 7.36 7.82 18.19
C ALA A 41 7.67 8.71 16.96
N HIS A 42 8.42 9.79 17.17
CA HIS A 42 8.75 10.75 16.09
C HIS A 42 9.82 10.22 15.14
N GLN A 43 10.72 9.33 15.57
CA GLN A 43 11.75 8.75 14.71
C GLN A 43 11.14 8.05 13.50
N LYS A 44 9.94 7.47 13.64
CA LYS A 44 9.21 6.84 12.53
C LYS A 44 8.86 7.83 11.43
N ASP A 45 8.47 9.05 11.79
CA ASP A 45 8.01 10.08 10.85
C ASP A 45 9.17 10.73 10.07
N PHE A 46 10.40 10.61 10.61
CA PHE A 46 11.62 11.14 10.00
C PHE A 46 12.56 10.05 9.46
N MET A 47 12.12 8.80 9.41
CA MET A 47 12.87 7.79 8.65
C MET A 47 12.77 8.17 7.17
N PRO A 48 13.89 8.24 6.42
CA PRO A 48 13.80 8.38 4.97
C PRO A 48 12.93 7.24 4.46
N GLU A 49 11.97 7.54 3.58
CA GLU A 49 11.14 6.50 3.00
C GLU A 49 12.05 5.43 2.40
N ASP A 50 11.79 4.17 2.76
CA ASP A 50 12.55 3.06 2.26
C ASP A 50 12.38 3.00 0.74
N THR A 51 13.44 3.32 0.01
CA THR A 51 13.45 3.30 -1.45
C THR A 51 12.93 1.96 -2.00
N LYS A 52 13.19 0.85 -1.30
CA LYS A 52 12.70 -0.48 -1.69
C LYS A 52 11.19 -0.60 -1.49
N ALA A 53 10.63 -0.02 -0.42
CA ALA A 53 9.19 0.00 -0.20
C ALA A 53 8.46 0.74 -1.32
N GLY A 54 9.00 1.90 -1.74
CA GLY A 54 8.46 2.64 -2.89
C GLY A 54 8.53 1.85 -4.20
N GLN A 55 9.66 1.19 -4.47
CA GLN A 55 9.82 0.33 -5.66
C GLN A 55 8.84 -0.85 -5.67
N ILE A 56 8.68 -1.52 -4.54
CA ILE A 56 7.73 -2.62 -4.40
C ILE A 56 6.29 -2.12 -4.57
N LEU A 57 5.95 -0.96 -4.01
CA LEU A 57 4.63 -0.37 -4.16
C LEU A 57 4.31 -0.03 -5.63
N ASP A 58 5.20 0.65 -6.35
CA ASP A 58 5.03 0.97 -7.77
C ASP A 58 4.86 -0.29 -8.64
N TYR A 59 5.61 -1.35 -8.32
CA TYR A 59 5.43 -2.65 -8.98
C TYR A 59 4.03 -3.25 -8.70
N LEU A 60 3.58 -3.25 -7.44
CA LEU A 60 2.28 -3.82 -7.05
C LEU A 60 1.07 -3.04 -7.58
N GLU A 61 1.22 -1.74 -7.84
CA GLU A 61 0.20 -0.92 -8.49
C GLU A 61 0.03 -1.27 -9.97
N ARG A 62 1.14 -1.58 -10.66
CA ARG A 62 1.13 -1.98 -12.08
C ARG A 62 0.83 -3.46 -12.28
N TYR A 63 1.00 -4.27 -11.23
CA TYR A 63 0.80 -5.71 -11.29
C TYR A 63 -0.68 -6.09 -11.31
N SER A 64 -1.11 -6.78 -12.38
CA SER A 64 -2.49 -7.23 -12.57
C SER A 64 -2.83 -8.54 -11.87
N GLY A 65 -1.84 -9.25 -11.32
CA GLY A 65 -2.07 -10.52 -10.64
C GLY A 65 -2.60 -10.34 -9.21
N SER A 66 -3.34 -11.34 -8.72
CA SER A 66 -3.92 -11.35 -7.38
C SER A 66 -2.99 -11.90 -6.30
N ILE A 67 -1.85 -12.50 -6.69
CA ILE A 67 -0.90 -13.15 -5.78
C ILE A 67 0.53 -12.79 -6.14
N VAL A 68 1.38 -12.59 -5.14
CA VAL A 68 2.82 -12.31 -5.31
C VAL A 68 3.67 -13.07 -4.30
N CYS A 69 4.91 -13.40 -4.64
CA CYS A 69 5.86 -14.03 -3.72
C CYS A 69 7.09 -13.16 -3.45
N SER A 70 7.80 -13.42 -2.35
CA SER A 70 8.99 -12.63 -1.99
C SER A 70 10.11 -12.72 -3.01
N LYS A 71 10.29 -13.87 -3.68
CA LYS A 71 11.27 -14.01 -4.76
C LYS A 71 10.89 -13.22 -6.02
N GLN A 72 9.60 -13.14 -6.33
CA GLN A 72 9.10 -12.35 -7.46
C GLN A 72 9.34 -10.86 -7.22
N LEU A 73 9.03 -10.38 -6.02
CA LEU A 73 9.31 -8.99 -5.64
C LEU A 73 10.81 -8.67 -5.67
N TYR A 74 11.65 -9.60 -5.20
CA TYR A 74 13.10 -9.41 -5.27
C TYR A 74 13.60 -9.27 -6.72
N LYS A 75 13.12 -10.13 -7.63
CA LYS A 75 13.59 -10.10 -9.04
C LYS A 75 12.97 -8.95 -9.81
N GLU A 76 11.65 -8.88 -9.83
CA GLU A 76 10.90 -8.01 -10.74
C GLU A 76 10.69 -6.60 -10.19
N ALA A 77 10.50 -6.44 -8.87
CA ALA A 77 10.28 -5.12 -8.28
C ALA A 77 11.59 -4.40 -7.94
N LEU A 78 12.61 -5.14 -7.48
CA LEU A 78 13.93 -4.56 -7.14
C LEU A 78 14.97 -4.66 -8.26
N GLY A 79 14.64 -5.28 -9.40
CA GLY A 79 15.50 -5.34 -10.59
C GLY A 79 16.66 -6.33 -10.50
N HIS A 80 16.50 -7.43 -9.76
CA HIS A 80 17.49 -8.49 -9.60
C HIS A 80 17.17 -9.73 -10.45
N ASP A 81 17.09 -9.59 -11.77
CA ASP A 81 16.64 -10.67 -12.68
C ASP A 81 17.50 -11.95 -12.59
N TYR A 82 18.81 -11.78 -12.39
CA TYR A 82 19.81 -12.85 -12.48
C TYR A 82 20.37 -13.33 -11.14
N ASP A 83 20.07 -12.64 -10.03
CA ASP A 83 20.62 -12.99 -8.71
C ASP A 83 19.68 -13.88 -7.90
N GLU A 84 20.26 -14.80 -7.13
CA GLU A 84 19.51 -15.54 -6.11
C GLU A 84 19.40 -14.71 -4.83
N PRO A 85 18.19 -14.50 -4.29
CA PRO A 85 17.99 -13.67 -3.12
C PRO A 85 18.61 -14.30 -1.87
N LYS A 86 19.36 -13.50 -1.11
CA LYS A 86 19.87 -13.91 0.21
C LYS A 86 18.72 -13.93 1.22
N GLN A 87 18.89 -14.75 2.26
CA GLN A 87 17.84 -14.91 3.29
C GLN A 87 17.52 -13.61 4.04
N TRP A 88 18.48 -12.69 4.19
CA TRP A 88 18.23 -11.41 4.86
C TRP A 88 17.44 -10.45 3.97
N GLU A 89 17.63 -10.47 2.65
CA GLU A 89 16.88 -9.67 1.68
C GLU A 89 15.41 -10.12 1.63
N LEU A 90 15.18 -11.44 1.69
CA LEU A 90 13.83 -11.98 1.79
C LEU A 90 13.13 -11.61 3.10
N ARG A 91 13.88 -11.47 4.21
CA ARG A 91 13.34 -11.00 5.48
C ARG A 91 12.99 -9.52 5.44
N GLU A 92 13.79 -8.71 4.77
CA GLU A 92 13.54 -7.28 4.54
C GLU A 92 12.27 -7.08 3.71
N ILE A 93 12.12 -7.78 2.57
CA ILE A 93 10.91 -7.72 1.75
C ILE A 93 9.67 -8.15 2.56
N ASN A 94 9.80 -9.15 3.43
CA ASN A 94 8.71 -9.59 4.28
C ASN A 94 8.26 -8.49 5.26
N ASP A 95 9.22 -7.78 5.85
CA ASP A 95 8.96 -6.69 6.77
C ASP A 95 8.29 -5.50 6.06
N ILE A 96 8.79 -5.13 4.88
CA ILE A 96 8.20 -4.09 4.03
C ILE A 96 6.76 -4.43 3.67
N MET A 97 6.50 -5.65 3.17
CA MET A 97 5.16 -6.07 2.76
C MET A 97 4.14 -6.09 3.90
N ASN A 98 4.56 -6.37 5.13
CA ASN A 98 3.64 -6.44 6.26
C ASN A 98 3.46 -5.10 7.00
N ASN A 99 4.47 -4.22 6.96
CA ASN A 99 4.46 -2.98 7.74
C ASN A 99 4.21 -1.72 6.91
N ALA A 100 4.68 -1.69 5.65
CA ALA A 100 4.62 -0.50 4.80
C ALA A 100 3.51 -0.58 3.73
N ILE A 101 3.17 -1.79 3.27
CA ILE A 101 2.24 -1.99 2.15
C ILE A 101 0.85 -2.38 2.66
N THR A 102 -0.15 -1.60 2.28
CA THR A 102 -1.57 -1.85 2.59
C THR A 102 -2.29 -2.52 1.41
N GLY A 103 -3.37 -3.25 1.68
CA GLY A 103 -4.18 -3.90 0.62
C GLY A 103 -3.68 -5.27 0.17
N TRP A 104 -2.65 -5.81 0.82
CA TRP A 104 -2.12 -7.16 0.61
C TRP A 104 -2.12 -7.95 1.93
N ARG A 105 -2.44 -9.23 1.85
CA ARG A 105 -2.52 -10.14 3.02
C ARG A 105 -1.54 -11.30 2.83
N ALA A 106 -0.72 -11.55 3.85
CA ALA A 106 0.20 -12.68 3.84
C ALA A 106 -0.55 -14.03 3.90
N PHE A 107 -0.06 -15.02 3.16
CA PHE A 107 -0.59 -16.39 3.21
C PHE A 107 -0.29 -17.06 4.55
N SER A 108 -1.30 -17.74 5.11
CA SER A 108 -1.14 -18.63 6.26
C SER A 108 -0.30 -19.86 5.91
N ASN A 109 -0.56 -20.47 4.74
CA ASN A 109 0.12 -21.65 4.24
C ASN A 109 0.92 -21.36 2.95
N PRO A 110 2.14 -21.93 2.78
CA PRO A 110 2.91 -21.76 1.54
C PRO A 110 2.15 -22.29 0.32
N ARG A 111 1.97 -21.45 -0.70
CA ARG A 111 1.29 -21.78 -1.96
C ARG A 111 2.30 -22.08 -3.07
N TYR A 112 1.84 -22.76 -4.11
CA TYR A 112 2.65 -23.04 -5.30
C TYR A 112 2.60 -21.86 -6.26
N PHE A 113 3.77 -21.39 -6.70
CA PHE A 113 3.91 -20.38 -7.74
C PHE A 113 4.49 -21.02 -9.00
N PRO A 114 4.19 -20.46 -10.19
CA PRO A 114 4.81 -20.88 -11.45
C PRO A 114 6.35 -20.88 -11.36
N GLU A 115 7.01 -21.70 -12.17
CA GLU A 115 8.47 -21.65 -12.26
C GLU A 115 8.92 -20.24 -12.69
N PRO A 116 10.01 -19.68 -12.11
CA PRO A 116 11.04 -20.33 -11.28
C PRO A 116 10.77 -20.33 -9.76
N TYR A 117 9.61 -19.86 -9.33
CA TYR A 117 9.36 -19.48 -7.93
C TYR A 117 9.03 -20.67 -7.02
N ARG A 118 8.38 -21.72 -7.55
CA ARG A 118 8.03 -22.95 -6.78
C ARG A 118 7.19 -22.63 -5.52
N ARG A 119 7.13 -23.57 -4.56
CA ARG A 119 6.32 -23.42 -3.34
C ARG A 119 6.97 -22.48 -2.33
N GLN A 120 6.25 -21.41 -1.96
CA GLN A 120 6.74 -20.41 -1.00
C GLN A 120 5.61 -19.62 -0.33
N LYS A 121 5.96 -18.84 0.70
CA LYS A 121 5.06 -17.85 1.30
C LYS A 121 4.98 -16.63 0.38
N GLY A 122 3.86 -15.94 0.43
CA GLY A 122 3.56 -14.79 -0.41
C GLY A 122 2.35 -14.04 0.12
N TRP A 123 1.82 -13.16 -0.71
CA TRP A 123 0.69 -12.30 -0.38
C TRP A 123 -0.41 -12.42 -1.43
N GLU A 124 -1.66 -12.32 -0.99
CA GLU A 124 -2.84 -12.10 -1.83
C GLU A 124 -3.32 -10.67 -1.72
N ARG A 125 -3.78 -10.11 -2.84
CA ARG A 125 -4.45 -8.82 -2.84
C ARG A 125 -5.78 -8.95 -2.11
N ILE A 126 -6.03 -8.07 -1.14
CA ILE A 126 -7.30 -8.02 -0.42
C ILE A 126 -8.34 -7.50 -1.42
N ARG A 127 -9.31 -8.35 -1.79
CA ARG A 127 -10.49 -7.90 -2.51
C ARG A 127 -11.35 -7.11 -1.52
N ASN A 128 -11.69 -5.87 -1.85
CA ASN A 128 -12.75 -5.18 -1.15
C ASN A 128 -14.06 -5.78 -1.68
N ASP A 129 -14.85 -6.40 -0.81
CA ASP A 129 -16.15 -7.03 -1.15
C ASP A 129 -17.21 -6.01 -1.67
N ASN A 130 -16.83 -4.74 -1.85
CA ASN A 130 -17.68 -3.64 -2.29
C ASN A 130 -17.36 -3.13 -3.71
N GLU A 131 -16.40 -3.72 -4.44
CA GLU A 131 -16.29 -3.51 -5.89
C GLU A 131 -16.99 -4.64 -6.63
N PRO A 132 -17.87 -4.35 -7.62
CA PRO A 132 -18.52 -5.40 -8.39
C PRO A 132 -17.43 -6.23 -9.07
N ASP A 133 -17.52 -7.53 -8.81
CA ASP A 133 -16.63 -8.54 -9.38
C ASP A 133 -16.70 -8.45 -10.91
N ASN A 134 -15.72 -7.80 -11.53
CA ASN A 134 -15.52 -7.84 -12.99
C ASN A 134 -14.90 -9.18 -13.44
N SER A 135 -14.95 -10.21 -12.58
CA SER A 135 -14.76 -11.58 -13.00
C SER A 135 -15.95 -12.01 -13.86
N MET A 136 -15.72 -12.18 -15.16
CA MET A 136 -16.67 -12.80 -16.11
C MET A 136 -16.98 -14.28 -15.78
N ASP A 137 -16.55 -14.79 -14.62
CA ASP A 137 -16.68 -16.19 -14.18
C ASP A 137 -18.11 -16.54 -13.68
N GLY A 138 -19.03 -15.57 -13.68
CA GLY A 138 -20.44 -15.76 -13.31
C GLY A 138 -21.44 -15.72 -14.46
N PHE A 139 -21.01 -15.49 -15.70
CA PHE A 139 -21.91 -15.53 -16.86
C PHE A 139 -22.18 -16.97 -17.27
N GLN A 140 -23.28 -17.53 -16.79
CA GLN A 140 -23.84 -18.76 -17.36
C GLN A 140 -24.63 -18.39 -18.61
N GLU A 141 -24.29 -18.98 -19.76
CA GLU A 141 -25.06 -18.82 -20.99
C GLU A 141 -26.53 -19.20 -20.73
N ILE A 142 -27.42 -18.24 -20.94
CA ILE A 142 -28.87 -18.47 -20.82
C ILE A 142 -29.25 -19.53 -21.86
N PRO A 143 -29.87 -20.66 -21.47
CA PRO A 143 -30.35 -21.66 -22.41
C PRO A 143 -31.29 -21.01 -23.43
N THR A 144 -31.20 -21.42 -24.69
CA THR A 144 -31.89 -20.78 -25.84
C THR A 144 -33.40 -20.59 -25.63
N GLU A 145 -34.04 -21.47 -24.85
CA GLU A 145 -35.48 -21.40 -24.54
C GLU A 145 -35.84 -20.23 -23.61
N GLU A 146 -34.96 -19.84 -22.69
CA GLU A 146 -35.14 -18.68 -21.81
C GLU A 146 -34.86 -17.35 -22.55
N MET A 147 -33.97 -17.37 -23.55
CA MET A 147 -33.75 -16.22 -24.45
C MET A 147 -35.01 -15.87 -25.27
N GLU A 148 -35.77 -16.87 -25.73
CA GLU A 148 -37.00 -16.61 -26.48
C GLU A 148 -38.10 -16.00 -25.59
N GLN A 149 -38.21 -16.45 -24.33
CA GLN A 149 -39.16 -15.89 -23.36
C GLN A 149 -38.80 -14.44 -22.98
N LEU A 150 -37.53 -14.16 -22.72
CA LEU A 150 -37.04 -12.79 -22.48
C LEU A 150 -37.22 -11.89 -23.72
N GLY A 151 -36.97 -12.42 -24.92
CA GLY A 151 -37.20 -11.71 -26.18
C GLY A 151 -38.68 -11.39 -26.43
N PHE A 152 -39.62 -12.22 -25.97
CA PHE A 152 -41.05 -11.93 -25.98
C PHE A 152 -41.42 -10.84 -24.98
N LEU A 153 -40.89 -10.89 -23.76
CA LEU A 153 -41.17 -9.90 -22.71
C LEU A 153 -40.65 -8.51 -23.06
N ILE A 154 -39.45 -8.42 -23.62
CA ILE A 154 -38.83 -7.15 -24.04
C ILE A 154 -39.59 -6.54 -25.23
N ARG A 155 -39.97 -7.35 -26.22
CA ARG A 155 -40.78 -6.87 -27.36
C ARG A 155 -42.16 -6.37 -26.92
N ASN A 156 -42.83 -7.07 -26.02
CA ASN A 156 -44.15 -6.67 -25.53
C ASN A 156 -44.09 -5.38 -24.67
N SER A 157 -43.07 -5.23 -23.82
CA SER A 157 -42.85 -3.99 -23.05
C SER A 157 -42.59 -2.77 -23.95
N GLN A 158 -41.90 -2.96 -25.07
CA GLN A 158 -41.66 -1.88 -26.04
C GLN A 158 -42.93 -1.51 -26.82
N PHE A 159 -43.83 -2.48 -27.08
CA PHE A 159 -45.15 -2.22 -27.66
C PHE A 159 -46.06 -1.42 -26.71
N ASP A 160 -46.06 -1.73 -25.40
CA ASP A 160 -46.87 -1.01 -24.41
C ASP A 160 -46.46 0.47 -24.27
N LEU A 161 -45.15 0.76 -24.35
CA LEU A 161 -44.64 2.14 -24.34
C LEU A 161 -45.01 2.92 -25.61
N TYR A 162 -45.02 2.27 -26.78
CA TYR A 162 -45.43 2.92 -28.03
C TYR A 162 -46.94 3.23 -28.05
N TYR A 163 -47.79 2.34 -27.52
CA TYR A 163 -49.24 2.59 -27.42
C TYR A 163 -49.57 3.71 -26.41
N LEU A 164 -48.84 3.80 -25.29
CA LEU A 164 -49.01 4.87 -24.30
C LEU A 164 -48.56 6.25 -24.84
N TYR A 165 -47.50 6.30 -25.65
CA TYR A 165 -47.03 7.55 -26.28
C TYR A 165 -47.87 8.00 -27.48
N SER A 166 -48.54 7.09 -28.19
CA SER A 166 -49.39 7.44 -29.33
C SER A 166 -50.78 7.98 -28.91
N ASN A 167 -51.27 7.64 -27.72
CA ASN A 167 -52.57 8.09 -27.20
C ASN A 167 -52.52 9.39 -26.35
N THR A 168 -51.38 10.08 -26.29
CA THR A 168 -51.23 11.34 -25.53
C THR A 168 -50.86 12.54 -26.43
N ILE A 169 -51.42 12.60 -27.64
CA ILE A 169 -51.36 13.81 -28.50
C ILE A 169 -52.77 14.14 -29.02
N VAL A 170 -53.22 15.36 -28.68
CA VAL A 170 -54.45 16.10 -29.04
C VAL A 170 -55.73 15.84 -28.23
N ILE A 171 -55.92 16.61 -27.15
CA ILE A 171 -57.19 17.33 -26.92
C ILE A 171 -56.82 18.79 -26.59
N PHE A 172 -56.97 19.67 -27.58
CA PHE A 172 -57.42 21.05 -27.39
C PHE A 172 -58.92 21.07 -27.70
#